data_AF-A0A529L3M4-F1
#
_entry.id   AF-A0A529L3M4-F1
#
_cell.length_a   1.000
_cell.length_b   1.000
_cell.length_c   1.000
_cell.angle_alpha   90.00
_cell.angle_beta   90.00
_cell.angle_gamma   90.00
#
_symmetry.space_group_name_H-M   'P 1'
#
loop_
_entity.id
_entity.type
_entity.pdbx_description
1 polymer ?
#
loop_
_entity_poly.entity_id
_entity_poly.type
_entity_poly.pdbx_seq_one_letter_code
_entity_poly.pdbx_strand_id
1 'polypeptide(L)'
;TFGFIEKGVSILGLVTLCFVVGAVMLKPGWGQVAAGAIPTVPNHDAANYWFMAVSILGASISPYLFMFYSSGAIEDRWDESYLGANRAIAAMGMSFGGTISVSVLIVAALVLSPHGIDQVDDYHQLPLILIPIFGFWGFVLFIASLGIACFGAVLEVGLQQAYLMAQGFGWTWGEDQKPRDNPGFSTVYTVA
;
A
#
# COMPACT_ATOMS: atom_id res chain seq x y z
N THR A 1 14.11 -15.30 10.63
CA THR A 1 13.61 -14.16 11.42
C THR A 1 12.72 -13.27 10.59
N PHE A 2 13.07 -13.07 9.32
CA PHE A 2 12.29 -12.28 8.37
C PHE A 2 10.86 -12.79 8.13
N GLY A 3 10.68 -14.09 7.84
CA GLY A 3 9.33 -14.64 7.60
C GLY A 3 8.35 -14.53 8.78
N PHE A 4 8.80 -14.21 10.00
CA PHE A 4 7.89 -13.87 11.11
C PHE A 4 7.40 -12.42 11.02
N ILE A 5 8.28 -11.50 10.61
CA ILE A 5 7.96 -10.09 10.39
C ILE A 5 7.00 -9.96 9.22
N GLU A 6 7.31 -10.60 8.09
CA GLU A 6 6.49 -10.56 6.87
C GLU A 6 5.07 -11.12 7.11
N LYS A 7 4.97 -12.29 7.76
CA LYS A 7 3.67 -12.88 8.12
C LYS A 7 2.93 -12.03 9.15
N GLY A 8 3.65 -11.46 10.12
CA GLY A 8 3.09 -10.57 11.13
C GLY A 8 2.47 -9.33 10.50
N VAL A 9 3.18 -8.66 9.60
CA VAL A 9 2.70 -7.47 8.89
C VAL A 9 1.56 -7.83 7.94
N SER A 10 1.62 -8.98 7.27
CA SER A 10 0.52 -9.44 6.41
C SER A 10 -0.77 -9.69 7.21
N ILE A 11 -0.67 -10.33 8.37
CA ILE A 11 -1.81 -10.57 9.27
C ILE A 11 -2.35 -9.25 9.83
N LEU A 12 -1.47 -8.36 10.27
CA LEU A 12 -1.85 -7.03 10.74
C LEU A 12 -2.49 -6.22 9.61
N GLY A 13 -2.02 -6.37 8.38
CA GLY A 13 -2.56 -5.72 7.18
C GLY A 13 -4.03 -6.02 6.94
N LEU A 14 -4.56 -7.14 7.44
CA LEU A 14 -6.00 -7.46 7.39
C LEU A 14 -6.86 -6.42 8.12
N VAL A 15 -6.30 -5.63 9.05
CA VAL A 15 -7.00 -4.52 9.69
C VAL A 15 -7.48 -3.49 8.65
N THR A 16 -6.75 -3.31 7.55
CA THR A 16 -7.15 -2.40 6.45
C THR A 16 -8.45 -2.81 5.76
N LEU A 17 -8.91 -4.06 5.93
CA LEU A 17 -10.24 -4.49 5.47
C LEU A 17 -11.38 -3.73 6.16
N CYS A 18 -11.13 -3.04 7.27
CA CYS A 18 -12.12 -2.15 7.88
C CYS A 18 -12.65 -1.09 6.89
N PHE A 19 -11.83 -0.65 5.93
CA PHE A 19 -12.26 0.29 4.88
C PHE A 19 -13.23 -0.36 3.91
N VAL A 20 -13.00 -1.63 3.55
CA VAL A 20 -13.92 -2.41 2.68
C VAL A 20 -15.25 -2.61 3.40
N VAL A 21 -15.22 -3.00 4.67
CA VAL A 21 -16.43 -3.13 5.48
C VAL A 21 -17.14 -1.78 5.60
N GLY A 22 -16.40 -0.70 5.84
CA GLY A 22 -16.95 0.66 5.90
C GLY A 22 -17.63 1.08 4.60
N ALA A 23 -17.00 0.83 3.45
CA ALA A 23 -17.57 1.11 2.14
C ALA A 23 -18.87 0.33 1.92
N VAL A 24 -18.93 -0.95 2.29
CA VAL A 24 -20.16 -1.76 2.15
C VAL A 24 -21.26 -1.27 3.11
N MET A 25 -20.93 -0.92 4.35
CA MET A 25 -21.89 -0.45 5.35
C MET A 25 -22.54 0.89 4.98
N LEU A 26 -21.79 1.78 4.33
CA LEU A 26 -22.30 3.07 3.84
C LEU A 26 -23.30 2.91 2.68
N LYS A 27 -23.46 1.70 2.11
CA LYS A 27 -24.36 1.40 0.99
C LYS A 27 -24.25 2.44 -0.14
N PRO A 28 -23.06 2.59 -0.75
CA PRO A 28 -22.87 3.50 -1.88
C PRO A 28 -23.90 3.22 -2.96
N GLY A 29 -24.35 4.28 -3.62
CA GLY A 29 -25.08 4.14 -4.87
C GLY A 29 -24.14 3.54 -5.92
N TRP A 30 -24.12 2.22 -6.06
CA TRP A 30 -23.20 1.51 -6.97
C TRP A 30 -23.27 2.02 -8.42
N GLY A 31 -24.44 2.51 -8.85
CA GLY A 31 -24.58 3.17 -10.15
C GLY A 31 -23.77 4.47 -10.28
N GLN A 32 -23.67 5.27 -9.21
CA GLN A 32 -22.83 6.47 -9.18
C GLN A 32 -21.34 6.13 -9.09
N VAL A 33 -20.99 5.09 -8.32
CA VAL A 33 -19.60 4.60 -8.25
C VAL A 33 -19.15 4.11 -9.63
N ALA A 34 -19.99 3.33 -10.32
CA ALA A 34 -19.70 2.86 -11.68
C ALA A 34 -19.63 4.00 -12.70
N ALA A 35 -20.49 5.01 -12.56
CA ALA A 35 -20.42 6.21 -13.41
C ALA A 35 -19.15 7.04 -13.14
N GLY A 36 -18.72 7.15 -11.88
CA GLY A 36 -17.49 7.84 -11.49
C GLY A 36 -16.21 7.09 -11.87
N ALA A 37 -16.30 5.79 -12.14
CA ALA A 37 -15.19 5.02 -12.71
C ALA A 37 -14.91 5.39 -14.18
N ILE A 38 -15.84 6.06 -14.85
CA ILE A 38 -15.63 6.58 -16.20
C ILE A 38 -14.82 7.88 -16.08
N PRO A 39 -13.60 7.94 -16.64
CA PRO A 39 -12.77 9.12 -16.54
C PRO A 39 -13.44 10.29 -17.26
N THR A 40 -13.78 11.32 -16.49
CA THR A 40 -14.32 12.58 -16.99
C THR A 40 -13.33 13.68 -16.63
N VAL A 41 -12.80 14.37 -17.63
CA VAL A 41 -11.87 15.49 -17.39
C VAL A 41 -12.72 16.72 -17.03
N PRO A 42 -12.52 17.32 -15.85
CA PRO A 42 -13.26 18.53 -15.48
C PRO A 42 -12.91 19.69 -16.42
N ASN A 43 -13.93 20.46 -16.83
CA ASN A 43 -13.73 21.66 -17.67
C ASN A 43 -13.06 22.82 -16.90
N HIS A 44 -13.13 22.80 -15.57
CA HIS A 44 -12.41 23.71 -14.68
C HIS A 44 -11.41 22.92 -13.84
N ASP A 45 -10.24 23.50 -13.60
CA ASP A 45 -9.23 22.98 -12.67
C ASP A 45 -8.53 21.68 -13.09
N ALA A 46 -8.23 21.55 -14.38
CA ALA A 46 -7.51 20.41 -14.96
C ALA A 46 -6.14 20.15 -14.30
N ALA A 47 -5.48 21.19 -13.75
CA ALA A 47 -4.20 21.06 -13.06
C ALA A 47 -4.33 20.19 -11.79
N ASN A 48 -5.32 20.45 -10.94
CA ASN A 48 -5.58 19.67 -9.75
C ASN A 48 -6.01 18.24 -10.08
N TYR A 49 -6.84 18.07 -11.12
CA TYR A 49 -7.21 16.74 -11.62
C TYR A 49 -5.99 15.92 -12.05
N TRP A 50 -5.13 16.47 -12.89
CA TRP A 50 -3.92 15.79 -13.36
C TRP A 50 -2.92 15.55 -12.22
N PHE A 51 -2.81 16.48 -11.28
CA PHE A 51 -1.99 16.30 -10.08
C PHE A 51 -2.44 15.11 -9.26
N MET A 52 -3.75 14.98 -8.97
CA MET A 52 -4.30 13.82 -8.25
C MET A 52 -4.13 12.53 -9.05
N ALA A 53 -4.40 12.55 -10.36
CA ALA A 53 -4.25 11.38 -11.22
C ALA A 53 -2.79 10.86 -11.22
N VAL A 54 -1.81 11.75 -11.42
CA VAL A 54 -0.39 11.41 -11.39
C VAL A 54 0.04 10.95 -9.99
N SER A 55 -0.49 11.57 -8.93
CA SER A 55 -0.18 11.16 -7.55
C SER A 55 -0.65 9.74 -7.25
N ILE A 56 -1.88 9.37 -7.65
CA ILE A 56 -2.42 8.02 -7.48
C ILE A 56 -1.61 7.00 -8.29
N LEU A 57 -1.25 7.34 -9.53
CA LEU A 57 -0.42 6.49 -10.38
C LEU A 57 0.99 6.31 -9.79
N GLY A 58 1.60 7.39 -9.30
CA GLY A 58 2.92 7.35 -8.67
C GLY A 58 2.94 6.52 -7.40
N ALA A 59 1.91 6.64 -6.55
CA ALA A 59 1.75 5.81 -5.36
C ALA A 59 1.57 4.32 -5.72
N SER A 60 0.86 4.01 -6.80
CA SER A 60 0.58 2.62 -7.21
C SER A 60 1.77 1.94 -7.91
N ILE A 61 2.60 2.70 -8.64
CA ILE A 61 3.73 2.19 -9.44
C ILE A 61 5.04 2.67 -8.80
N SER A 62 5.23 2.36 -7.52
CA SER A 62 6.41 2.79 -6.79
C SER A 62 7.65 2.02 -7.26
N PRO A 63 8.75 2.69 -7.68
CA PRO A 63 9.93 2.02 -8.25
C PRO A 63 10.60 0.99 -7.33
N TYR A 64 10.50 1.17 -6.01
CA TYR A 64 11.09 0.25 -5.04
C TYR A 64 10.48 -1.14 -5.11
N LEU A 65 9.18 -1.26 -5.40
CA LEU A 65 8.48 -2.55 -5.54
C LEU A 65 9.09 -3.39 -6.65
N PHE A 66 9.46 -2.77 -7.78
CA PHE A 66 10.06 -3.48 -8.91
C PHE A 66 11.47 -4.00 -8.57
N MET A 67 12.28 -3.19 -7.87
CA MET A 67 13.63 -3.57 -7.48
C MET A 67 13.64 -4.64 -6.39
N PHE A 68 12.77 -4.50 -5.39
CA PHE A 68 12.58 -5.49 -4.32
C PHE A 68 12.13 -6.82 -4.91
N TYR A 69 11.08 -6.80 -5.72
CA TYR A 69 10.50 -8.00 -6.31
C TYR A 69 11.44 -8.73 -7.27
N SER A 70 12.21 -7.99 -8.08
CA SER A 70 13.21 -8.61 -8.96
C SER A 70 14.38 -9.21 -8.18
N SER A 71 14.84 -8.55 -7.11
CA SER A 71 15.89 -9.09 -6.24
C SER A 71 15.44 -10.36 -5.51
N GLY A 72 14.20 -10.37 -4.99
CA GLY A 72 13.60 -11.56 -4.37
C GLY A 72 13.45 -12.75 -5.34
N ALA A 73 13.03 -12.50 -6.58
CA ALA A 73 12.93 -13.55 -7.60
C ALA A 73 14.28 -14.21 -7.92
N ILE A 74 15.38 -13.44 -7.89
CA ILE A 74 16.74 -13.97 -8.07
C ILE A 74 17.16 -14.76 -6.82
N GLU A 75 16.85 -14.25 -5.62
CA GLU A 75 17.18 -14.90 -4.35
C GLU A 75 16.53 -16.30 -4.25
N ASP A 76 15.23 -16.36 -4.56
CA ASP A 76 14.44 -17.59 -4.56
C ASP A 76 14.72 -18.50 -5.77
N ARG A 77 15.61 -18.08 -6.68
CA ARG A 77 16.01 -18.82 -7.89
C ARG A 77 14.82 -19.24 -8.76
N TRP A 78 13.88 -18.31 -8.97
CA TRP A 78 12.72 -18.57 -9.81
C TRP A 78 13.14 -18.86 -11.26
N ASP A 79 12.46 -19.84 -11.86
CA ASP A 79 12.60 -20.23 -13.27
C ASP A 79 11.30 -19.91 -14.04
N GLU A 80 11.29 -20.05 -15.36
CA GLU A 80 10.16 -19.72 -16.24
C GLU A 80 8.84 -20.42 -15.84
N SER A 81 8.94 -21.60 -15.22
CA SER A 81 7.79 -22.35 -14.68
C SER A 81 7.01 -21.60 -13.59
N TYR A 82 7.66 -20.68 -12.86
CA TYR A 82 7.02 -19.89 -11.80
C TYR A 82 6.29 -18.66 -12.35
N LEU A 83 6.53 -18.24 -13.60
CA LEU A 83 5.92 -17.05 -14.17
C LEU A 83 4.38 -17.08 -14.15
N GLY A 84 3.78 -18.24 -14.40
CA GLY A 84 2.33 -18.40 -14.37
C GLY A 84 1.74 -18.22 -12.97
N ALA A 85 2.30 -18.93 -11.98
CA ALA A 85 1.88 -18.82 -10.59
C ALA A 85 2.11 -17.40 -10.06
N ASN A 86 3.26 -16.82 -10.39
CA ASN A 86 3.65 -15.50 -9.97
C ASN A 86 2.71 -14.41 -10.51
N ARG A 87 2.33 -14.48 -11.80
CA ARG A 87 1.32 -13.57 -12.38
C ARG A 87 -0.02 -13.68 -11.68
N ALA A 88 -0.44 -14.88 -11.28
CA ALA A 88 -1.68 -15.08 -10.55
C ALA A 88 -1.60 -14.47 -9.15
N ILE A 89 -0.51 -14.70 -8.42
CA ILE A 89 -0.28 -14.14 -7.08
C ILE A 89 -0.23 -12.61 -7.14
N ALA A 90 0.54 -12.05 -8.07
CA ALA A 90 0.64 -10.60 -8.27
C ALA A 90 -0.71 -9.99 -8.66
N ALA A 91 -1.47 -10.61 -9.56
CA ALA A 91 -2.81 -10.14 -9.92
C ALA A 91 -3.78 -10.19 -8.74
N MET A 92 -3.74 -11.25 -7.93
CA MET A 92 -4.55 -11.36 -6.72
C MET A 92 -4.15 -10.31 -5.67
N GLY A 93 -2.85 -10.10 -5.44
CA GLY A 93 -2.36 -9.08 -4.51
C GLY A 93 -2.72 -7.66 -4.97
N MET A 94 -2.51 -7.34 -6.24
CA MET A 94 -2.83 -6.04 -6.81
C MET A 94 -4.34 -5.76 -6.81
N SER A 95 -5.16 -6.76 -7.12
CA SER A 95 -6.63 -6.61 -7.04
C SER A 95 -7.11 -6.43 -5.59
N PHE A 96 -6.49 -7.11 -4.63
CA PHE A 96 -6.78 -6.93 -3.21
C PHE A 96 -6.43 -5.50 -2.74
N GLY A 97 -5.21 -5.04 -3.02
CA GLY A 97 -4.79 -3.67 -2.69
C GLY A 97 -5.63 -2.61 -3.40
N GLY A 98 -5.92 -2.81 -4.68
CA GLY A 98 -6.80 -1.93 -5.46
C GLY A 98 -8.21 -1.84 -4.89
N THR A 99 -8.77 -2.96 -4.41
CA THR A 99 -10.09 -2.99 -3.76
C THR A 99 -10.10 -2.16 -2.48
N ILE A 100 -9.03 -2.24 -1.67
CA ILE A 100 -8.88 -1.42 -0.46
C ILE A 100 -8.78 0.06 -0.85
N SER A 101 -7.94 0.42 -1.83
CA SER A 101 -7.79 1.81 -2.29
C SER A 101 -9.12 2.40 -2.79
N VAL A 102 -9.87 1.65 -3.59
CA VAL A 102 -11.21 2.07 -4.05
C VAL A 102 -12.18 2.22 -2.87
N SER A 103 -12.12 1.31 -1.89
CA SER A 103 -12.95 1.40 -0.69
C SER A 103 -12.65 2.66 0.13
N VAL A 104 -11.37 3.01 0.30
CA VAL A 104 -10.94 4.25 0.97
C VAL A 104 -11.49 5.47 0.21
N LEU A 105 -11.39 5.49 -1.12
CA LEU A 105 -11.94 6.59 -1.94
C LEU A 105 -13.46 6.73 -1.79
N ILE A 106 -14.21 5.62 -1.80
CA ILE A 106 -15.66 5.62 -1.63
C ILE A 106 -16.04 6.15 -0.24
N VAL A 107 -15.37 5.64 0.81
CA VAL A 107 -15.62 6.08 2.20
C VAL A 107 -15.29 7.56 2.36
N ALA A 108 -14.15 8.02 1.84
CA ALA A 108 -13.78 9.42 1.86
C ALA A 108 -14.82 10.28 1.13
N ALA A 109 -15.23 9.92 -0.09
CA ALA A 109 -16.21 10.67 -0.86
C ALA A 109 -17.57 10.78 -0.15
N LEU A 110 -18.07 9.66 0.41
CA LEU A 110 -19.37 9.63 1.08
C LEU A 110 -19.37 10.32 2.45
N VAL A 111 -18.22 10.38 3.13
CA VAL A 111 -18.14 10.98 4.47
C VAL A 111 -17.67 12.42 4.42
N LEU A 112 -16.66 12.78 3.63
CA LEU A 112 -16.12 14.15 3.58
C LEU A 112 -16.99 15.10 2.77
N SER A 113 -17.51 14.66 1.63
CA SER A 113 -18.28 15.55 0.73
C SER A 113 -19.51 16.15 1.43
N PRO A 114 -20.32 15.40 2.20
CA PRO A 114 -21.44 15.99 2.94
C PRO A 114 -21.03 16.95 4.08
N HIS A 115 -19.80 16.85 4.58
CA HIS A 115 -19.27 17.75 5.61
C HIS A 115 -18.65 19.03 5.03
N GLY A 116 -18.69 19.22 3.69
CA GLY A 116 -18.14 20.39 3.02
C GLY A 116 -16.60 20.45 3.05
N ILE A 117 -15.95 19.30 3.29
CA ILE A 117 -14.49 19.18 3.27
C ILE A 117 -14.08 18.79 1.85
N ASP A 118 -13.90 19.80 1.01
CA ASP A 118 -13.46 19.62 -0.39
C ASP A 118 -11.92 19.59 -0.51
N GLN A 119 -11.21 20.12 0.48
CA GLN A 119 -9.75 20.04 0.60
C GLN A 119 -9.37 19.51 1.97
N VAL A 120 -8.55 18.46 1.99
CA VAL A 120 -7.98 17.88 3.20
C VAL A 120 -6.58 18.44 3.36
N ASP A 121 -6.46 19.50 4.14
CA ASP A 121 -5.17 20.16 4.41
C ASP A 121 -4.46 19.61 5.67
N ASP A 122 -5.20 18.91 6.54
CA ASP A 122 -4.69 18.46 7.84
C ASP A 122 -4.97 16.96 8.08
N TYR A 123 -3.94 16.26 8.59
CA TYR A 123 -3.99 14.85 8.97
C TYR A 123 -5.06 14.55 10.02
N HIS A 124 -5.41 15.51 10.87
CA HIS A 124 -6.46 15.32 11.90
C HIS A 124 -7.85 15.05 11.29
N GLN A 125 -8.07 15.40 10.01
CA GLN A 125 -9.33 15.18 9.32
C GLN A 125 -9.48 13.76 8.77
N LEU A 126 -8.38 13.03 8.59
CA LEU A 126 -8.40 11.70 7.98
C LEU A 126 -9.14 10.64 8.83
N PRO A 127 -8.99 10.58 10.16
CA PRO A 127 -9.73 9.60 10.97
C PRO A 127 -11.25 9.81 10.94
N LEU A 128 -11.73 11.00 10.56
CA LEU A 128 -13.16 11.32 10.47
C LEU A 128 -13.88 10.45 9.43
N ILE A 129 -13.16 9.81 8.50
CA ILE A 129 -13.78 8.98 7.46
C ILE A 129 -14.36 7.67 8.01
N LEU A 130 -13.81 7.16 9.12
CA LEU A 130 -14.26 5.90 9.73
C LEU A 130 -15.09 6.10 11.01
N ILE A 131 -14.99 7.27 11.66
CA ILE A 131 -15.72 7.56 12.91
C ILE A 131 -17.24 7.47 12.76
N PRO A 132 -17.90 7.99 11.70
CA PRO A 132 -19.34 7.88 11.53
C PRO A 132 -19.85 6.44 11.39
N ILE A 133 -18.97 5.52 10.98
CA ILE A 133 -19.33 4.12 10.71
C ILE A 133 -19.14 3.26 11.97
N PHE A 134 -18.02 3.43 12.67
CA PHE A 134 -17.59 2.56 13.77
C PHE A 134 -17.48 3.29 15.13
N GLY A 135 -17.82 4.58 15.20
CA GLY A 135 -17.67 5.41 16.39
C GLY A 135 -16.20 5.54 16.82
N PHE A 136 -15.95 5.42 18.13
CA PHE A 136 -14.59 5.47 18.69
C PHE A 136 -13.64 4.41 18.07
N TRP A 137 -14.16 3.23 17.74
CA TRP A 137 -13.36 2.19 17.09
C TRP A 137 -12.92 2.58 15.68
N GLY A 138 -13.65 3.47 14.99
CA GLY A 138 -13.25 3.98 13.68
C GLY A 138 -11.93 4.76 13.72
N PHE A 139 -11.73 5.56 14.76
CA PHE A 139 -10.47 6.28 14.99
C PHE A 139 -9.31 5.30 15.25
N VAL A 140 -9.52 4.31 16.12
CA VAL A 140 -8.50 3.30 16.45
C VAL A 140 -8.13 2.47 15.23
N LEU A 141 -9.12 2.01 14.46
CA LEU A 141 -8.91 1.24 13.23
C LEU A 141 -8.20 2.04 12.16
N PHE A 142 -8.51 3.34 12.03
CA PHE A 142 -7.82 4.23 11.10
C PHE A 142 -6.33 4.33 11.44
N ILE A 143 -6.01 4.65 12.70
CA ILE A 143 -4.62 4.79 13.16
C ILE A 143 -3.86 3.47 13.06
N ALA A 144 -4.48 2.37 13.47
CA ALA A 144 -3.89 1.04 13.34
C ALA A 144 -3.59 0.73 11.87
N SER A 145 -4.55 0.94 10.96
CA SER A 145 -4.36 0.73 9.52
C SER A 145 -3.23 1.57 8.96
N LEU A 146 -3.20 2.87 9.30
CA LEU A 146 -2.15 3.79 8.86
C LEU A 146 -0.77 3.34 9.36
N GLY A 147 -0.66 3.01 10.65
CA GLY A 147 0.58 2.55 11.26
C GLY A 147 1.09 1.26 10.63
N ILE A 148 0.20 0.30 10.38
CA ILE A 148 0.55 -0.97 9.73
C ILE A 148 1.00 -0.75 8.28
N ALA A 149 0.29 0.10 7.53
CA ALA A 149 0.67 0.42 6.15
C ALA A 149 2.03 1.11 6.08
N CYS A 150 2.30 2.09 6.96
CA CYS A 150 3.59 2.76 7.04
C CYS A 150 4.71 1.78 7.44
N PHE A 151 4.45 0.90 8.42
CA PHE A 151 5.45 -0.08 8.85
C PHE A 151 5.78 -1.08 7.74
N GLY A 152 4.78 -1.56 7.00
CA GLY A 152 4.99 -2.41 5.82
C GLY A 152 5.85 -1.71 4.75
N ALA A 153 5.53 -0.47 4.42
CA ALA A 153 6.30 0.31 3.45
C ALA A 153 7.76 0.52 3.90
N VAL A 154 8.01 0.81 5.19
CA VAL A 154 9.37 0.97 5.72
C VAL A 154 10.19 -0.32 5.56
N LEU A 155 9.60 -1.48 5.82
CA LEU A 155 10.30 -2.77 5.67
C LEU A 155 10.70 -3.03 4.22
N GLU A 156 9.79 -2.83 3.26
CA GLU A 156 10.04 -3.04 1.83
C GLU A 156 11.10 -2.07 1.29
N VAL A 157 11.02 -0.79 1.69
CA VAL A 157 12.00 0.23 1.28
C VAL A 157 13.37 -0.06 1.90
N GLY A 158 13.43 -0.42 3.18
CA GLY A 158 14.68 -0.78 3.85
C GLY A 158 15.37 -1.97 3.19
N LEU A 159 14.60 -3.02 2.83
CA LEU A 159 15.11 -4.17 2.06
C LEU A 159 15.64 -3.74 0.71
N GLN A 160 14.88 -2.94 -0.03
CA GLN A 160 15.29 -2.45 -1.34
C GLN A 160 16.62 -1.68 -1.27
N GLN A 161 16.80 -0.81 -0.26
CA GLN A 161 18.07 -0.10 -0.06
C GLN A 161 19.22 -1.06 0.28
N ALA A 162 18.97 -2.06 1.12
CA ALA A 162 19.95 -3.09 1.45
C ALA A 162 20.37 -3.91 0.22
N TYR A 163 19.42 -4.32 -0.62
CA TYR A 163 19.69 -5.02 -1.88
C TYR A 163 20.50 -4.16 -2.85
N LEU A 164 20.10 -2.91 -3.05
CA LEU A 164 20.80 -2.00 -3.97
C LEU A 164 22.24 -1.74 -3.53
N MET A 165 22.47 -1.47 -2.24
CA MET A 165 23.84 -1.27 -1.74
C MET A 165 24.67 -2.54 -1.85
N ALA A 166 24.13 -3.70 -1.43
CA ALA A 166 24.89 -4.94 -1.48
C ALA A 166 25.23 -5.35 -2.93
N GLN A 167 24.29 -5.21 -3.87
CA GLN A 167 24.55 -5.46 -5.30
C GLN A 167 25.54 -4.45 -5.89
N GLY A 168 25.43 -3.16 -5.53
CA GLY A 168 26.33 -2.11 -6.01
C GLY A 168 27.78 -2.28 -5.53
N PHE A 169 27.99 -2.73 -4.30
CA PHE A 169 29.31 -2.99 -3.74
C PHE A 169 29.82 -4.42 -3.97
N GLY A 170 29.02 -5.29 -4.59
CA GLY A 170 29.36 -6.71 -4.80
C GLY A 170 29.44 -7.52 -3.50
N TRP A 171 28.73 -7.10 -2.45
CA TRP A 171 28.63 -7.82 -1.19
C TRP A 171 27.70 -9.02 -1.32
N THR A 172 27.86 -9.99 -0.43
CA THR A 172 26.90 -11.08 -0.28
C THR A 172 25.58 -10.52 0.28
N TRP A 173 24.48 -10.92 -0.35
CA TRP A 173 23.13 -10.44 -0.04
C TRP A 173 22.18 -11.61 0.12
N GLY A 174 21.20 -11.44 1.00
CA GLY A 174 20.10 -12.36 1.19
C GLY A 174 19.35 -12.11 2.50
N GLU A 175 18.03 -12.10 2.39
CA GLU A 175 17.07 -11.83 3.45
C GLU A 175 17.02 -12.93 4.52
N ASP A 176 17.16 -14.19 4.08
CA ASP A 176 17.15 -15.37 4.97
C ASP A 176 18.53 -15.69 5.57
N GLN A 177 19.58 -14.97 5.17
CA GLN A 177 20.92 -15.20 5.67
C GLN A 177 21.13 -14.58 7.06
N LYS A 178 21.98 -15.19 7.88
CA LYS A 178 22.20 -14.71 9.24
C LYS A 178 22.95 -13.36 9.19
N PRO A 179 22.65 -12.40 10.08
CA PRO A 179 23.34 -11.10 10.12
C PRO A 179 24.86 -11.18 10.30
N ARG A 180 25.36 -12.31 10.79
CA ARG A 180 26.80 -12.59 10.92
C ARG A 180 27.48 -12.94 9.60
N ASP A 181 26.74 -13.53 8.67
CA ASP A 181 27.27 -14.00 7.39
C ASP A 181 27.20 -12.87 6.32
N ASN A 182 26.28 -11.91 6.48
CA ASN A 182 26.13 -10.72 5.62
C ASN A 182 26.08 -9.40 6.43
N PRO A 183 27.19 -8.99 7.07
CA PRO A 183 27.20 -7.81 7.93
C PRO A 183 26.90 -6.51 7.16
N GLY A 184 27.34 -6.40 5.91
CA GLY A 184 27.07 -5.22 5.06
C GLY A 184 25.59 -5.03 4.77
N PHE A 185 24.90 -6.08 4.30
CA PHE A 185 23.47 -6.07 4.03
C PHE A 185 22.65 -5.78 5.30
N SER A 186 22.94 -6.48 6.41
CA SER A 186 22.20 -6.28 7.66
C SER A 186 22.42 -4.90 8.29
N THR A 187 23.60 -4.31 8.13
CA THR A 187 23.89 -2.95 8.62
C THR A 187 23.08 -1.92 7.84
N VAL A 188 23.06 -2.02 6.50
CA VAL A 188 22.26 -1.11 5.67
C VAL A 188 20.78 -1.25 5.98
N TYR A 189 20.28 -2.48 6.12
CA TYR A 189 18.88 -2.73 6.48
C TYR A 189 18.48 -2.15 7.86
N THR A 190 19.39 -2.16 8.84
CA THR A 190 19.10 -1.65 10.19
C THR A 190 19.18 -0.13 10.28
N VAL A 191 19.97 0.49 9.41
CA VAL A 191 20.21 1.95 9.42
C VAL A 191 19.25 2.71 8.49
N ALA A 192 18.78 2.06 7.42
CA ALA A 192 17.78 2.59 6.49
C ALA A 192 16.40 2.70 7.16
#